data_AF-D8PQS9-F1
#
_entry.id   AF-D8PQS9-F1
#
_cell.length_a   1.000
_cell.length_b   1.000
_cell.length_c   1.000
_cell.angle_alpha   90.00
_cell.angle_beta   90.00
_cell.angle_gamma   90.00
#
_symmetry.space_group_name_H-M   'P 1'
#
loop_
_entity.id
_entity.type
_entity.pdbx_description
1 polymer ?
#
loop_
_entity_poly.entity_id
_entity_poly.type
_entity_poly.pdbx_seq_one_letter_code
_entity_poly.pdbx_strand_id
1 'polypeptide(L)' 'MPASTKTYDCLFEFTNDMAQPTILHLTRCSTGGVELWEGESVTLILESGSTYYYTVKQGAKEARISYVVSLTTLAFVS' A
#
# COMPACT_ATOMS: atom_id res chain seq x y z
N MET A 1 -29.86 -12.64 3.70
CA MET A 1 -29.09 -11.47 4.17
C MET A 1 -28.50 -10.77 2.95
N PRO A 2 -28.76 -9.48 2.70
CA PRO A 2 -28.01 -8.78 1.68
C PRO A 2 -26.59 -8.59 2.24
N ALA A 3 -25.60 -9.26 1.63
CA ALA A 3 -24.21 -9.01 1.92
C ALA A 3 -23.95 -7.53 1.62
N SER A 4 -23.67 -6.75 2.65
CA SER A 4 -23.31 -5.35 2.47
C SER A 4 -21.94 -5.33 1.79
N THR A 5 -21.94 -5.27 0.46
CA THR A 5 -20.77 -4.96 -0.37
C THR A 5 -20.45 -3.48 -0.18
N LYS A 6 -20.12 -3.08 1.05
CA LYS A 6 -19.48 -1.80 1.29
C LYS A 6 -18.04 -1.96 0.84
N THR A 7 -17.69 -1.27 -0.24
CA THR A 7 -16.31 -0.98 -0.59
C THR A 7 -15.70 -0.21 0.58
N TYR A 8 -14.59 -0.70 1.11
CA TYR A 8 -13.83 -0.01 2.14
C TYR A 8 -12.49 0.38 1.55
N ASP A 9 -12.09 1.62 1.79
CA ASP A 9 -10.76 2.09 1.42
C ASP A 9 -9.82 1.89 2.61
N CYS A 10 -8.75 1.14 2.39
CA CYS A 10 -7.69 0.99 3.37
C CYS A 10 -6.65 2.08 3.15
N LEU A 11 -6.41 2.86 4.19
CA LEU A 11 -5.44 3.94 4.19
C LEU A 11 -4.17 3.45 4.86
N PHE A 12 -3.08 3.36 4.10
CA PHE A 12 -1.76 2.96 4.58
C PHE A 12 -0.84 4.16 4.55
N GLU A 13 -0.18 4.43 5.67
CA GLU A 13 0.85 5.46 5.74
C GLU A 13 2.22 4.78 5.65
N PHE A 14 3.01 5.19 4.66
CA PHE A 14 4.40 4.78 4.53
C PHE A 14 5.29 5.95 4.92
N THR A 15 6.03 5.80 6.01
CA THR A 15 6.95 6.81 6.54
C THR A 15 8.39 6.35 6.33
N ASN A 16 9.22 7.22 5.78
CA ASN A 16 10.65 6.96 5.67
C ASN A 16 11.35 7.33 6.98
N ASP A 17 11.63 6.34 7.81
CA ASP A 17 12.38 6.49 9.07
C ASP A 17 13.90 6.39 8.89
N MET A 18 14.36 6.30 7.64
CA MET A 18 15.77 6.13 7.29
C MET A 18 16.40 7.46 6.90
N ALA A 19 17.69 7.61 7.23
CA ALA A 19 18.49 8.80 6.86
C ALA A 19 18.76 8.93 5.34
N GLN A 20 18.40 7.93 4.53
CA GLN A 20 18.54 7.95 3.07
C GLN A 20 17.19 8.14 2.40
N PRO A 21 17.14 8.86 1.26
CA PRO A 21 15.91 9.01 0.50
C PRO A 21 15.44 7.65 -0.01
N THR A 22 14.14 7.43 0.12
CA THR A 22 13.46 6.19 -0.25
C THR A 22 12.44 6.50 -1.33
N ILE A 23 12.53 5.76 -2.43
CA ILE A 23 11.67 5.93 -3.60
C ILE A 23 10.64 4.81 -3.61
N LEU A 24 9.36 5.17 -3.47
CA LEU A 24 8.23 4.26 -3.51
C LEU A 24 7.59 4.29 -4.89
N HIS A 25 7.63 3.17 -5.62
CA HIS A 25 6.98 3.01 -6.93
C HIS A 25 5.79 2.07 -6.83
N LEU A 26 4.65 2.47 -7.37
CA LEU A 26 3.55 1.53 -7.58
C LEU A 26 3.85 0.69 -8.82
N THR A 27 4.05 -0.62 -8.67
CA THR A 27 4.45 -1.52 -9.77
C THR A 27 3.43 -1.53 -10.93
N ARG A 28 2.15 -1.21 -10.67
CA ARG A 28 1.11 -1.11 -11.71
C ARG A 28 1.07 0.24 -12.42
N CYS A 29 1.65 1.30 -11.86
CA CYS A 29 1.70 2.62 -12.48
C CYS A 29 3.14 2.92 -12.88
N SER A 30 3.45 2.77 -14.16
CA SER A 30 4.79 2.93 -14.72
C SER A 30 5.33 4.37 -14.64
N THR A 31 4.52 5.34 -14.22
CA THR A 31 4.82 6.77 -14.35
C THR A 31 4.84 7.56 -13.03
N GLY A 32 4.69 6.93 -11.86
CA GLY A 32 4.64 7.64 -10.58
C GLY A 32 5.45 6.95 -9.49
N GLY A 33 6.68 7.43 -9.28
CA GLY A 33 7.46 7.16 -8.07
C GLY A 33 7.34 8.34 -7.12
N VAL A 34 7.14 8.08 -5.84
CA VAL A 34 7.19 9.10 -4.78
C VAL A 34 8.53 8.96 -4.08
N GLU A 35 9.37 9.98 -4.17
CA GLU A 35 10.58 10.07 -3.37
C GLU A 35 10.24 10.66 -2.00
N LEU A 36 10.70 10.01 -0.94
CA LEU A 36 10.49 10.39 0.45
C LEU A 36 11.84 10.63 1.11
N TRP A 37 12.01 11.80 1.69
CA TRP A 37 13.15 12.16 2.53
C TRP A 37 12.96 11.69 3.97
N GLU A 38 14.00 11.83 4.79
CA GLU A 38 13.96 11.42 6.20
C GLU A 38 12.81 12.11 6.94
N GLY A 39 11.92 11.32 7.54
CA GLY A 39 10.75 11.80 8.27
C GLY A 39 9.53 12.13 7.41
N GLU A 40 9.61 12.02 6.09
CA GLU A 40 8.46 12.20 5.21
C GLU A 40 7.58 10.94 5.16
N SER A 41 6.27 11.17 5.03
CA SER A 41 5.30 10.09 4.85
C SER A 41 4.44 10.31 3.61
N VAL A 42 4.01 9.19 3.00
CA VAL A 42 3.02 9.18 1.92
C VAL A 42 1.86 8.29 2.32
N THR A 43 0.66 8.79 2.05
CA THR A 43 -0.57 8.06 2.23
C THR A 43 -0.94 7.31 0.97
N LEU A 44 -1.10 6.00 1.09
CA LEU A 44 -1.54 5.09 0.04
C LEU A 44 -3.00 4.72 0.30
N ILE A 45 -3.86 5.01 -0.67
CA ILE A 45 -5.27 4.65 -0.63
C ILE A 45 -5.44 3.36 -1.43
N LEU A 46 -5.78 2.27 -0.75
CA LEU A 46 -6.00 0.96 -1.34
C LEU A 46 -7.49 0.62 -1.35
N GLU A 47 -8.03 0.32 -2.52
CA GLU A 47 -9.42 -0.11 -2.66
C GLU A 47 -9.57 -1.59 -2.31
N SER A 48 -10.66 -1.92 -1.60
CA SER A 48 -10.99 -3.31 -1.26
C SER A 48 -11.15 -4.19 -2.50
N GLY A 49 -10.61 -5.41 -2.45
CA GLY A 49 -10.68 -6.39 -3.55
C GLY A 49 -9.54 -6.26 -4.57
N SER A 50 -8.66 -5.27 -4.40
CA SER A 50 -7.48 -5.09 -5.24
C SER A 50 -6.20 -5.57 -4.56
N THR A 51 -5.23 -5.99 -5.37
CA THR A 51 -3.85 -6.27 -4.93
C THR A 51 -2.93 -5.18 -5.44
N TYR A 52 -2.21 -4.57 -4.51
CA TYR A 52 -1.28 -3.50 -4.79
C TYR A 52 0.15 -3.99 -4.59
N TYR A 53 0.98 -3.71 -5.58
CA TYR A 53 2.39 -4.05 -5.57
C TYR A 53 3.18 -2.75 -5.55
N TYR A 54 4.05 -2.63 -4.56
CA TYR A 54 4.92 -1.51 -4.35
C TYR A 54 6.36 -1.98 -4.42
N THR A 55 7.20 -1.16 -5.03
CA THR A 55 8.64 -1.33 -5.03
C THR A 55 9.23 -0.18 -4.24
N VAL A 56 9.95 -0.50 -3.18
CA VAL A 56 10.70 0.44 -2.36
C VAL A 56 12.15 0.38 -2.80
N LYS A 57 12.70 1.50 -3.26
CA LYS A 57 14.10 1.65 -3.65
C LYS A 57 14.81 2.58 -2.69
N GLN A 58 15.93 2.14 -2.16
CA GLN A 58 16.79 2.96 -1.30
C GLN A 58 18.23 2.77 -1.77
N GLY A 59 18.75 3.76 -2.50
CA GLY A 59 20.06 3.66 -3.15
C GLY A 59 20.15 2.43 -4.08
N ALA A 60 21.04 1.49 -3.74
CA ALA A 60 21.23 0.24 -4.49
C ALA A 60 20.32 -0.92 -4.04
N LYS A 61 19.54 -0.74 -2.97
CA LYS A 61 18.63 -1.76 -2.44
C LYS A 61 17.24 -1.58 -3.03
N GLU A 62 16.63 -2.69 -3.45
CA GLU A 62 15.24 -2.75 -3.90
C GLU A 62 14.50 -3.80 -3.07
N ALA A 63 13.36 -3.42 -2.52
CA ALA A 63 12.42 -4.32 -1.84
C ALA A 63 11.07 -4.25 -2.54
N ARG A 64 10.36 -5.38 -2.60
CA ARG A 64 9.00 -5.46 -3.16
C ARG A 64 8.03 -5.79 -2.04
N ILE A 65 6.97 -5.01 -1.95
CA ILE A 65 5.92 -5.12 -0.96
C ILE A 65 4.60 -5.35 -1.69
N SER A 66 3.86 -6.39 -1.31
CA SER A 66 2.56 -6.70 -1.88
C SER A 66 1.49 -6.64 -0.79
N TYR A 67 0.48 -5.80 -0.98
CA TYR A 67 -0.69 -5.70 -0.12
C TYR A 67 -1.91 -6.26 -0.83
N VAL A 68 -2.56 -7.24 -0.21
CA VAL A 68 -3.83 -7.81 -0.68
C VAL A 68 -4.92 -7.33 0.27
N VAL A 69 -5.81 -6.46 -0.21
CA VAL A 69 -6.96 -6.01 0.58
C VAL A 69 -8.11 -6.97 0.28
N SER A 70 -8.31 -7.97 1.15
CA SER A 70 -9.40 -8.93 1.03
C SER A 70 -10.52 -8.65 2.04
N LEU A 71 -11.76 -8.68 1.57
CA LEU A 71 -12.94 -8.68 2.42
C LEU A 71 -13.04 -10.05 3.08
N THR A 72 -12.38 -10.23 4.23
CA THR A 72 -12.60 -11.44 5.02
C THR A 72 -13.99 -11.30 5.63
N THR A 73 -14.97 -11.97 5.02
CA THR A 73 -16.32 -12.03 5.58
C THR A 73 -16.21 -12.85 6.85
N LEU A 74 -16.20 -12.20 8.01
CA LEU A 74 -16.34 -12.85 9.31
C LEU A 74 -17.74 -13.49 9.34
N ALA A 75 -17.81 -14.75 8.89
CA ALA A 75 -18.97 -15.58 9.08
C ALA A 75 -19.05 -15.90 10.58
N PHE A 76 -19.75 -15.05 11.33
CA PHE A 76 -20.26 -15.42 12.65
C PHE A 76 -21.27 -16.55 12.42
N VAL A 77 -20.82 -17.78 12.63
CA VAL A 77 -21.70 -18.94 12.79
C VAL A 77 -22.36 -18.78 14.15
N SER A 78 -23.67 -18.55 14.11
CA SER A 78 -24.56 -18.47 15.29
C SER A 78 -24.65 -19.79 16.03
#